data_AF-A0A0C1ZBR4-F1
#
_entry.id   AF-A0A0C1ZBR4-F1
#
_cell.length_a   1.000
_cell.length_b   1.000
_cell.length_c   1.000
_cell.angle_alpha   90.00
_cell.angle_beta   90.00
_cell.angle_gamma   90.00
#
_symmetry.space_group_name_H-M   'P 1'
#
loop_
_entity.id
_entity.type
_entity.pdbx_description
1 polymer ?
#
loop_
_entity_poly.entity_id
_entity_poly.type
_entity_poly.pdbx_seq_one_letter_code
_entity_poly.pdbx_strand_id
1 'polypeptide(L)'
;MSFGLAFTALGTGSNLHNLYLHYTVFSFPAMAAAAVFGLHNLVERLEPARRAPALAGFAAALSCAALLAGDRFGAFSDSQAFLSGNAPLIRELGEAASERYTWLAAAVATIPADASVSATDSLGPHVSTRLRLYHFRDQPDADWLVILESETTRDQRHWLRGRVRQGELEQVARHAKQITIYRRR
;
A
#
# COMPACT_ATOMS: atom_id res chain seq x y z
N MET A 1 -2.58 10.36 26.63
CA MET A 1 -2.27 8.92 26.46
C MET A 1 -3.11 8.26 25.37
N SER A 2 -4.43 8.52 25.30
CA SER A 2 -5.32 7.99 24.26
C SER A 2 -4.90 8.32 22.82
N PHE A 3 -4.42 9.54 22.57
CA PHE A 3 -4.00 9.95 21.23
C PHE A 3 -2.77 9.20 20.71
N GLY A 4 -1.71 9.08 21.52
CA GLY A 4 -0.50 8.34 21.15
C GLY A 4 -0.75 6.85 20.93
N LEU A 5 -1.56 6.23 21.80
CA LEU A 5 -1.97 4.82 21.63
C LEU A 5 -2.89 4.61 20.42
N ALA A 6 -3.84 5.52 20.17
CA ALA A 6 -4.69 5.47 18.99
C ALA A 6 -3.87 5.64 17.71
N PHE A 7 -2.84 6.49 17.74
CA PHE A 7 -1.94 6.71 16.62
C PHE A 7 -1.04 5.50 16.34
N THR A 8 -0.44 4.89 17.37
CA THR A 8 0.34 3.65 17.22
C THR A 8 -0.54 2.49 16.77
N ALA A 9 -1.80 2.43 17.22
CA ALA A 9 -2.78 1.46 16.75
C ALA A 9 -3.17 1.69 15.28
N LEU A 10 -3.36 2.95 14.85
CA LEU A 10 -3.56 3.30 13.45
C LEU A 10 -2.35 2.86 12.60
N GLY A 11 -1.12 3.03 13.11
CA GLY A 11 0.17 2.55 12.57
C GLY A 11 0.24 1.07 12.17
N THR A 12 -0.68 0.24 12.64
CA THR A 12 -0.71 -1.20 12.35
C THR A 12 -1.47 -1.56 11.06
N GLY A 13 -2.13 -0.60 10.41
CA GLY A 13 -2.78 -0.82 9.13
C GLY A 13 -1.77 -0.93 7.99
N SER A 14 -1.91 -1.94 7.12
CA SER A 14 -1.10 -2.08 5.89
C SER A 14 -1.15 -0.83 4.99
N ASN A 15 -2.19 -0.02 5.11
CA ASN A 15 -2.34 1.26 4.42
C ASN A 15 -1.33 2.32 4.88
N LEU A 16 -0.71 2.20 6.05
CA LEU A 16 0.29 3.17 6.55
C LEU A 16 1.66 3.12 5.86
N HIS A 17 1.89 2.04 5.11
CA HIS A 17 3.10 1.79 4.33
C HIS A 17 2.92 2.21 2.86
N ASN A 18 1.81 2.90 2.57
CA ASN A 18 1.49 3.40 1.25
C ASN A 18 2.17 4.77 1.03
N LEU A 19 2.80 4.95 -0.14
CA LEU A 19 3.42 6.23 -0.54
C LEU A 19 2.47 7.44 -0.41
N TYR A 20 1.16 7.23 -0.34
CA TYR A 20 0.18 8.29 -0.07
C TYR A 20 0.24 8.90 1.34
N LEU A 21 0.94 8.32 2.32
CA LEU A 21 1.05 8.90 3.67
C LEU A 21 2.27 9.77 3.92
N HIS A 22 3.08 10.01 2.88
CA HIS A 22 4.14 11.01 2.90
C HIS A 22 3.60 12.41 3.25
N TYR A 23 2.31 12.67 2.99
CA TYR A 23 1.64 13.91 3.38
C TYR A 23 1.42 14.07 4.89
N THR A 24 1.30 12.97 5.65
CA THR A 24 1.21 13.05 7.12
C THR A 24 2.56 13.29 7.78
N VAL A 25 3.66 13.00 7.07
CA VAL A 25 5.02 13.19 7.60
C VAL A 25 5.31 14.66 7.91
N PHE A 26 4.76 15.57 7.11
CA PHE A 26 4.87 17.02 7.32
C PHE A 26 4.15 17.51 8.58
N SER A 27 3.13 16.80 9.05
CA SER A 27 2.39 17.19 10.25
C SER A 27 3.12 16.83 11.55
N PHE A 28 4.07 15.89 11.52
CA PHE A 28 4.75 15.43 12.74
C PHE A 28 5.56 16.52 13.46
N PRO A 29 6.40 17.33 12.80
CA PRO A 29 7.15 18.39 13.49
C PRO A 29 6.21 19.41 14.15
N ALA A 30 5.13 19.79 13.47
CA ALA A 30 4.15 20.73 13.99
C ALA A 30 3.39 20.16 15.21
N MET A 31 2.99 18.89 15.15
CA MET A 31 2.31 18.22 16.26
C MET A 31 3.24 18.00 17.46
N ALA A 32 4.51 17.67 17.23
CA ALA A 32 5.51 17.54 18.29
C ALA A 32 5.75 18.88 18.99
N ALA A 33 5.90 19.96 18.22
CA ALA A 33 6.01 21.31 18.77
C ALA A 33 4.75 21.69 19.59
N ALA A 34 3.56 21.45 19.04
CA ALA A 34 2.29 21.72 19.73
C ALA A 34 2.16 20.93 21.05
N ALA A 35 2.64 19.68 21.10
CA ALA A 35 2.64 18.88 22.32
C ALA A 35 3.55 19.48 23.41
N VAL A 36 4.75 19.97 23.04
CA VAL A 36 5.68 20.62 23.97
C VAL A 36 5.09 21.92 24.52
N PHE A 37 4.59 22.80 23.66
CA PHE A 37 3.97 24.07 24.08
C PHE A 37 2.69 23.82 24.90
N GLY A 38 1.87 22.84 24.50
CA GLY A 38 0.68 22.45 25.24
C GLY A 38 1.00 21.95 26.65
N LEU A 39 2.06 21.13 26.79
CA LEU A 39 2.52 20.68 28.10
C LEU A 39 3.05 21.83 28.96
N HIS A 40 3.86 22.72 28.38
CA HIS A 40 4.39 23.88 29.09
C HIS A 40 3.25 24.74 29.66
N ASN A 41 2.27 25.11 28.82
CA ASN A 41 1.09 25.88 29.22
C ASN A 41 0.26 25.17 30.29
N LEU A 42 0.14 23.84 30.22
CA LEU A 42 -0.58 23.04 31.21
C LEU A 42 0.14 23.06 32.56
N VAL A 43 1.46 22.87 32.57
CA VAL A 43 2.29 22.80 33.79
C VAL A 43 2.32 24.13 34.53
N GLU A 44 2.33 25.26 33.81
CA GLU A 44 2.26 26.58 34.45
C GLU A 44 0.95 26.81 35.21
N ARG A 45 -0.16 26.25 34.70
CA ARG A 45 -1.50 26.34 35.32
C ARG A 45 -1.70 25.36 36.48
N LEU A 46 -0.76 24.46 36.72
CA LEU A 46 -0.82 23.51 37.83
C LEU A 46 -0.18 24.10 39.08
N GLU A 47 -0.76 23.75 40.22
CA GLU A 47 -0.17 23.95 41.55
C GLU A 47 1.27 23.40 41.60
N PRO A 48 2.22 24.06 42.29
CA PRO A 48 3.63 23.66 42.32
C PRO A 48 3.86 22.18 42.65
N ALA A 49 3.10 21.63 43.60
CA ALA A 49 3.18 20.23 44.01
C ALA A 49 2.80 19.23 42.90
N ARG A 50 2.04 19.66 41.88
CA ARG A 50 1.56 18.81 40.78
C ARG A 50 2.41 18.92 39.51
N ARG A 51 3.34 19.87 39.44
CA ARG A 51 4.17 20.11 38.25
C ARG A 51 5.14 18.96 37.96
N ALA A 52 5.92 18.57 38.97
CA ALA A 52 6.89 17.47 38.85
C ALA A 52 6.24 16.14 38.44
N PRO A 53 5.14 15.66 39.07
CA PRO A 53 4.49 14.42 38.65
C PRO A 53 3.85 14.52 37.26
N ALA A 54 3.34 15.69 36.86
CA ALA A 54 2.81 15.88 35.50
C ALA A 54 3.92 15.77 34.42
N LEU A 55 5.07 16.40 34.65
CA LEU A 55 6.23 16.30 33.76
C LEU A 55 6.77 14.87 33.71
N ALA A 56 6.89 14.20 34.86
CA ALA A 56 7.34 12.81 34.92
C ALA A 56 6.37 11.86 34.19
N GLY A 57 5.06 12.05 34.35
CA GLY A 57 4.04 11.28 33.64
C GLY A 57 4.09 11.50 32.13
N PHE A 58 4.32 12.74 31.68
CA PHE A 58 4.49 13.03 30.26
C PHE A 58 5.77 12.39 29.69
N ALA A 59 6.90 12.51 30.40
CA ALA A 59 8.15 11.87 30.00
C ALA A 59 8.00 10.35 29.90
N ALA A 60 7.35 9.73 30.88
CA ALA A 60 7.05 8.30 30.85
C ALA A 60 6.16 7.92 29.65
N ALA A 61 5.14 8.73 29.35
CA ALA A 61 4.26 8.51 28.20
C ALA A 61 5.03 8.61 26.87
N LEU A 62 5.89 9.62 26.73
CA LEU A 62 6.70 9.83 25.53
C LEU A 62 7.70 8.70 25.32
N SER A 63 8.39 8.28 26.39
CA SER A 63 9.31 7.14 26.34
C SER A 63 8.57 5.86 25.95
N CYS A 64 7.40 5.60 26.52
CA CYS A 64 6.60 4.44 26.18
C CYS A 64 6.13 4.46 24.71
N ALA A 65 5.70 5.62 24.21
CA ALA A 65 5.35 5.81 22.80
C ALA A 65 6.56 5.61 21.87
N ALA A 66 7.73 6.13 22.24
CA ALA A 66 8.97 5.95 21.49
C ALA A 66 9.42 4.48 21.45
N LEU A 67 9.30 3.76 22.57
CA LEU A 67 9.61 2.33 22.64
C LEU A 67 8.66 1.51 21.76
N LEU A 68 7.36 1.78 21.82
CA LEU A 68 6.37 1.09 20.97
C LEU A 68 6.56 1.41 19.48
N ALA A 69 6.84 2.67 19.15
CA ALA A 69 7.18 3.06 17.78
C ALA A 69 8.46 2.36 17.32
N GLY A 70 9.51 2.37 18.15
CA GLY A 70 10.77 1.68 17.90
C GLY A 70 10.56 0.19 17.62
N ASP A 71 9.81 -0.53 18.46
CA ASP A 71 9.50 -1.95 18.23
C ASP A 71 8.79 -2.17 16.89
N ARG A 72 7.76 -1.35 16.59
CA ARG A 72 7.01 -1.45 15.33
C ARG A 72 7.83 -1.14 14.09
N PHE A 73 8.73 -0.17 14.16
CA PHE A 73 9.62 0.21 13.06
C PHE A 73 10.91 -0.62 13.01
N GLY A 74 11.04 -1.62 13.89
CA GLY A 74 12.13 -2.59 13.86
C GLY A 74 13.43 -2.14 14.55
N ALA A 75 13.35 -1.23 15.52
CA ALA A 75 14.48 -0.82 16.34
C ALA A 75 14.91 -1.88 17.38
N PHE A 76 13.98 -2.74 17.81
CA PHE A 76 14.24 -3.80 18.82
C PHE A 76 14.05 -5.23 18.29
N SER A 77 13.20 -5.40 17.27
CA SER A 77 12.89 -6.71 16.67
C SER A 77 12.84 -6.57 15.14
N ASP A 78 13.02 -7.68 14.41
CA ASP A 78 12.90 -7.64 12.95
C ASP A 78 11.45 -7.36 12.55
N SER A 79 11.21 -6.13 12.10
CA SER A 79 9.89 -5.71 11.61
C SER A 79 9.77 -6.00 10.12
N GLN A 80 8.80 -6.84 9.75
CA GLN A 80 8.38 -7.00 8.35
C GLN A 80 7.60 -5.79 7.83
N ALA A 81 7.15 -4.90 8.73
CA ALA A 81 6.39 -3.71 8.38
C ALA A 81 7.29 -2.58 7.86
N PHE A 82 8.51 -2.46 8.39
CA PHE A 82 9.48 -1.46 7.97
C PHE A 82 10.86 -2.07 7.82
N LEU A 83 11.26 -2.33 6.58
CA LEU A 83 12.62 -2.74 6.24
C LEU A 83 13.53 -1.51 6.38
N SER A 84 14.20 -1.38 7.52
CA SER A 84 15.21 -0.32 7.72
C SER A 84 16.37 -0.49 6.73
N GLY A 85 17.15 0.57 6.49
CA GLY A 85 18.15 0.64 5.40
C GLY A 85 19.27 -0.41 5.39
N ASN A 86 19.34 -1.28 6.40
CA ASN A 86 20.27 -2.41 6.46
C ASN A 86 19.63 -3.74 6.01
N ALA A 87 18.33 -3.77 5.68
CA ALA A 87 17.71 -4.95 5.11
C ALA A 87 18.36 -5.26 3.75
N PRO A 88 18.75 -6.53 3.50
CA PRO A 88 19.30 -6.90 2.21
C PRO A 88 18.26 -6.61 1.14
N LEU A 89 18.60 -5.74 0.19
CA LEU A 89 17.74 -5.47 -0.95
C LEU A 89 17.54 -6.79 -1.70
N ILE A 90 16.29 -7.24 -1.82
CA ILE A 90 15.93 -8.40 -2.63
C ILE A 90 16.17 -8.00 -4.09
N ARG A 91 17.31 -8.42 -4.64
CA ARG A 91 17.71 -8.14 -6.02
C ARG A 91 17.31 -9.25 -6.99
N GLU A 92 16.94 -10.40 -6.46
CA GLU A 92 16.60 -11.59 -7.24
C GLU A 92 15.15 -11.96 -7.01
N LEU A 93 14.48 -12.36 -8.10
CA LEU A 93 13.14 -12.92 -8.02
C LEU A 93 13.26 -14.36 -7.51
N GLY A 94 12.52 -14.70 -6.45
CA GLY A 94 12.33 -16.10 -6.09
C GLY A 94 11.71 -16.89 -7.24
N GLU A 95 11.87 -18.22 -7.23
CA GLU A 95 11.47 -19.11 -8.34
C GLU A 95 10.03 -18.87 -8.83
N ALA A 96 9.05 -18.85 -7.91
CA ALA A 96 7.65 -18.61 -8.24
C ALA A 96 7.38 -17.18 -8.80
N ALA A 97 8.19 -16.19 -8.42
CA ALA A 97 8.08 -14.84 -8.97
C ALA A 97 8.71 -14.75 -10.37
N SER A 98 9.83 -15.45 -10.58
CA SER A 98 10.48 -15.57 -11.88
C SER A 98 9.60 -16.30 -12.90
N GLU A 99 8.96 -17.40 -12.49
CA GLU A 99 8.00 -18.15 -13.31
C GLU A 99 6.81 -17.25 -13.71
N ARG A 100 6.19 -16.58 -12.73
CA ARG A 100 5.06 -15.68 -12.97
C ARG A 100 5.44 -14.53 -13.90
N TYR A 101 6.63 -13.95 -13.71
CA TYR A 101 7.14 -12.88 -14.57
C TYR A 101 7.34 -13.36 -16.01
N THR A 102 8.00 -14.51 -16.18
CA THR A 102 8.28 -15.09 -17.50
C THR A 102 6.98 -15.41 -18.23
N TRP A 103 6.00 -16.00 -17.54
CA TRP A 103 4.68 -16.24 -18.08
C TRP A 103 3.98 -14.94 -18.49
N LEU A 104 4.00 -13.91 -17.63
CA LEU A 104 3.33 -12.63 -17.91
C LEU A 104 3.97 -11.93 -19.11
N ALA A 105 5.30 -11.91 -19.18
CA ALA A 105 6.03 -11.33 -20.30
C ALA A 105 5.67 -12.02 -21.62
N ALA A 106 5.63 -13.36 -21.63
CA ALA A 106 5.24 -14.14 -22.81
C ALA A 106 3.77 -13.88 -23.21
N ALA A 107 2.86 -13.81 -22.23
CA ALA A 107 1.45 -13.55 -22.49
C ALA A 107 1.21 -12.14 -23.03
N VAL A 108 1.87 -11.12 -22.45
CA VAL A 108 1.77 -9.72 -22.91
C VAL A 108 2.36 -9.55 -24.31
N ALA A 109 3.40 -10.29 -24.67
CA ALA A 109 3.98 -10.24 -26.01
C ALA A 109 2.99 -10.62 -27.12
N THR A 110 1.91 -11.36 -26.80
CA THR A 110 0.83 -11.70 -27.76
C THR A 110 -0.13 -10.53 -28.04
N ILE A 111 -0.12 -9.50 -27.19
CA ILE A 111 -0.97 -8.32 -27.33
C ILE A 111 -0.35 -7.39 -28.37
N PRO A 112 -1.07 -6.98 -29.43
CA PRO A 112 -0.55 -6.04 -30.43
C PRO A 112 -0.10 -4.71 -29.83
N ALA A 113 0.95 -4.11 -30.38
CA ALA A 113 1.55 -2.88 -29.85
C ALA A 113 0.60 -1.66 -29.91
N ASP A 114 -0.30 -1.64 -30.90
CA ASP A 114 -1.26 -0.57 -31.21
C ASP A 114 -2.64 -0.77 -30.56
N ALA A 115 -2.89 -1.96 -29.97
CA ALA A 115 -4.14 -2.27 -29.30
C ALA A 115 -4.35 -1.38 -28.07
N SER A 116 -5.61 -1.05 -27.78
CA SER A 116 -5.94 -0.43 -26.49
C SER A 116 -5.92 -1.47 -25.38
N VAL A 117 -5.17 -1.17 -24.31
CA VAL A 117 -5.01 -2.07 -23.17
C VAL A 117 -5.45 -1.37 -21.90
N SER A 118 -6.23 -2.06 -21.08
CA SER A 118 -6.53 -1.63 -19.73
C SER A 118 -6.00 -2.65 -18.73
N ALA A 119 -5.33 -2.17 -17.68
CA ALA A 119 -4.70 -3.03 -16.69
C ALA A 119 -5.01 -2.58 -15.26
N THR A 120 -4.95 -3.51 -14.32
CA THR A 120 -4.96 -3.17 -12.89
C THR A 120 -3.61 -2.59 -12.46
N ASP A 121 -3.59 -1.88 -11.32
CA ASP A 121 -2.44 -1.07 -10.88
C ASP A 121 -1.10 -1.81 -10.92
N SER A 122 -1.05 -3.03 -10.36
CA SER A 122 0.20 -3.81 -10.32
C SER A 122 0.64 -4.31 -11.70
N LEU A 123 -0.24 -4.37 -12.69
CA LEU A 123 0.05 -4.92 -14.02
C LEU A 123 0.29 -3.86 -15.09
N GLY A 124 -0.11 -2.61 -14.86
CA GLY A 124 0.10 -1.48 -15.77
C GLY A 124 1.53 -1.34 -16.30
N PRO A 125 2.58 -1.39 -15.45
CA PRO A 125 3.96 -1.28 -15.90
C PRO A 125 4.37 -2.36 -16.93
N HIS A 126 3.79 -3.56 -16.83
CA HIS A 126 4.12 -4.69 -17.71
C HIS A 126 3.54 -4.54 -19.12
N VAL A 127 2.52 -3.70 -19.30
CA VAL A 127 1.88 -3.40 -20.60
C VAL A 127 2.14 -1.97 -21.08
N SER A 128 3.08 -1.27 -20.44
CA SER A 128 3.44 0.14 -20.74
C SER A 128 3.99 0.37 -22.14
N THR A 129 4.43 -0.68 -22.84
CA THR A 129 4.89 -0.60 -24.23
C THR A 129 3.73 -0.52 -25.24
N ARG A 130 2.48 -0.48 -24.79
CA ARG A 130 1.28 -0.38 -25.63
C ARG A 130 0.94 1.08 -25.86
N LEU A 131 0.59 1.43 -27.10
CA LEU A 131 0.33 2.81 -27.52
C LEU A 131 -0.78 3.47 -26.71
N ARG A 132 -1.79 2.69 -26.32
CA ARG A 132 -2.95 3.15 -25.55
C ARG A 132 -3.08 2.30 -24.30
N LEU A 133 -2.64 2.83 -23.17
CA LEU A 133 -2.74 2.19 -21.87
C LEU A 133 -3.68 2.98 -20.95
N TYR A 134 -4.62 2.28 -20.33
CA TYR A 134 -5.56 2.83 -19.36
C TYR A 134 -5.52 2.04 -18.07
N HIS A 135 -5.99 2.69 -17.00
CA HIS A 135 -6.30 2.00 -15.77
C HIS A 135 -7.68 1.31 -15.88
N PHE A 136 -7.79 0.09 -15.38
CA PHE A 136 -8.98 -0.76 -15.53
C PHE A 136 -10.28 -0.10 -15.06
N ARG A 137 -10.22 0.71 -14.00
CA ARG A 137 -11.42 1.38 -13.47
C ARG A 137 -11.90 2.54 -14.34
N ASP A 138 -11.01 3.11 -15.14
CA ASP A 138 -11.31 4.31 -15.94
C ASP A 138 -11.79 3.93 -17.35
N GLN A 139 -11.20 2.87 -17.93
CA GLN A 139 -11.56 2.36 -19.25
C GLN A 139 -11.68 0.83 -19.24
N PRO A 140 -12.78 0.26 -18.71
CA PRO A 140 -12.97 -1.19 -18.64
C PRO A 140 -13.35 -1.83 -19.99
N ASP A 141 -13.52 -1.04 -21.05
CA ASP A 141 -13.94 -1.45 -22.39
C ASP A 141 -12.82 -1.39 -23.45
N ALA A 142 -11.56 -1.46 -23.02
CA ALA A 142 -10.42 -1.56 -23.94
C ALA A 142 -10.43 -2.88 -24.73
N ASP A 143 -9.67 -2.93 -25.83
CA ASP A 143 -9.56 -4.13 -26.68
C ASP A 143 -8.97 -5.32 -25.91
N TRP A 144 -8.07 -5.03 -24.97
CA TRP A 144 -7.45 -6.02 -24.10
C TRP A 144 -7.52 -5.59 -22.64
N LEU A 145 -7.77 -6.55 -21.76
CA LEU A 145 -7.80 -6.34 -20.31
C LEU A 145 -6.77 -7.26 -19.65
N VAL A 146 -5.85 -6.70 -18.85
CA VAL A 146 -4.82 -7.44 -18.13
C VAL A 146 -5.06 -7.28 -16.63
N ILE A 147 -5.65 -8.30 -16.00
CA ILE A 147 -6.30 -8.17 -14.70
C ILE A 147 -5.59 -9.01 -13.64
N LEU A 148 -5.20 -8.36 -12.54
CA LEU A 148 -4.85 -9.03 -11.29
C LEU A 148 -6.12 -9.20 -10.45
N GLU A 149 -6.55 -10.45 -10.26
CA GLU A 149 -7.82 -10.79 -9.61
C GLU A 149 -7.91 -10.28 -8.17
N SER A 150 -6.78 -10.15 -7.45
CA SER A 150 -6.75 -9.60 -6.09
C SER A 150 -7.02 -8.10 -6.02
N GLU A 151 -6.84 -7.35 -7.12
CA GLU A 151 -7.09 -5.91 -7.21
C GLU A 151 -8.51 -5.57 -7.68
N THR A 152 -9.30 -6.60 -7.98
CA THR A 152 -10.69 -6.45 -8.42
C THR A 152 -11.68 -6.73 -7.30
N THR A 153 -12.82 -6.04 -7.31
CA THR A 153 -13.92 -6.31 -6.38
C THR A 153 -14.72 -7.54 -6.81
N ARG A 154 -15.56 -8.07 -5.92
CA ARG A 154 -16.45 -9.19 -6.25
C ARG A 154 -17.37 -8.86 -7.44
N ASP A 155 -17.88 -7.64 -7.48
CA ASP A 155 -18.80 -7.16 -8.50
C ASP A 155 -18.10 -7.02 -9.85
N GLN A 156 -16.89 -6.47 -9.88
CA GLN A 156 -16.07 -6.39 -11.09
C GLN A 156 -15.77 -7.79 -11.65
N ARG A 157 -15.42 -8.76 -10.79
CA ARG A 157 -15.22 -10.15 -11.22
C ARG A 157 -16.51 -10.78 -11.75
N HIS A 158 -17.67 -10.45 -11.16
CA HIS A 158 -18.95 -10.95 -11.65
C HIS A 158 -19.29 -10.35 -13.02
N TRP A 159 -19.07 -9.05 -13.19
CA TRP A 159 -19.24 -8.33 -14.45
C TRP A 159 -18.34 -8.89 -15.57
N LEU A 160 -17.03 -9.07 -15.32
CA LEU A 160 -16.10 -9.70 -16.28
C LEU A 160 -16.57 -11.10 -16.70
N ARG A 161 -16.98 -11.93 -15.73
CA ARG A 161 -17.53 -13.28 -16.03
C ARG A 161 -18.84 -13.22 -16.82
N GLY A 162 -19.68 -12.22 -16.56
CA GLY A 162 -20.90 -11.97 -17.32
C GLY A 162 -20.58 -11.72 -18.80
N ARG A 163 -19.65 -10.82 -19.07
CA ARG A 163 -19.21 -10.48 -20.43
C ARG A 163 -18.56 -11.64 -21.17
N VAL A 164 -17.80 -12.48 -20.46
CA VAL A 164 -17.28 -13.73 -21.04
C VAL A 164 -18.40 -14.69 -21.43
N ARG A 165 -19.42 -14.84 -20.58
CA ARG A 165 -20.59 -15.70 -20.88
C ARG A 165 -21.43 -15.16 -22.04
N GLN A 166 -21.50 -13.85 -22.19
CA GLN A 166 -22.18 -13.16 -23.29
C GLN A 166 -21.38 -13.20 -24.60
N GLY A 167 -20.13 -13.65 -24.57
CA GLY A 167 -19.26 -13.73 -25.73
C GLY A 167 -18.60 -12.40 -26.12
N GLU A 168 -18.76 -11.34 -25.33
CA GLU A 168 -18.14 -10.02 -25.55
C GLU A 168 -16.64 -10.03 -25.23
N LEU A 169 -16.25 -10.84 -24.24
CA LEU A 169 -14.86 -11.02 -23.84
C LEU A 169 -14.46 -12.48 -24.02
N GLU A 170 -13.24 -12.68 -24.49
CA GLU A 170 -12.58 -13.97 -24.59
C GLU A 170 -11.42 -14.03 -23.60
N GLN A 171 -11.37 -15.05 -22.76
CA GLN A 171 -10.24 -15.28 -21.87
C GLN A 171 -9.09 -15.91 -22.67
N VAL A 172 -8.07 -15.12 -23.01
CA VAL A 172 -6.96 -15.56 -23.86
C VAL A 172 -5.87 -16.26 -23.06
N ALA A 173 -5.60 -15.79 -21.84
CA ALA A 173 -4.57 -16.37 -20.99
C ALA A 173 -4.94 -16.27 -19.50
N ARG A 174 -4.44 -17.22 -18.70
CA ARG A 174 -4.61 -17.22 -17.24
C ARG A 174 -3.43 -17.89 -16.52
N HIS A 175 -3.01 -17.30 -15.40
CA HIS A 175 -1.96 -17.85 -14.53
C HIS A 175 -2.45 -18.04 -13.10
N ALA A 176 -2.33 -19.26 -12.58
CA ALA A 176 -2.56 -19.64 -11.17
C ALA A 176 -3.78 -18.99 -10.47
N LYS A 177 -4.86 -18.72 -11.22
CA LYS A 177 -6.04 -17.95 -10.78
C LYS A 177 -5.77 -16.52 -10.28
N GLN A 178 -4.56 -16.00 -10.44
CA GLN A 178 -4.17 -14.66 -10.01
C GLN A 178 -4.28 -13.64 -11.13
N ILE A 179 -3.75 -13.97 -12.31
CA ILE A 179 -3.72 -13.04 -13.46
C ILE A 179 -4.56 -13.62 -14.58
N THR A 180 -5.43 -12.81 -15.15
CA THR A 180 -6.27 -13.17 -16.28
C THR A 180 -6.16 -12.10 -17.37
N ILE A 181 -5.96 -12.52 -18.62
CA ILE A 181 -5.95 -11.64 -19.79
C ILE A 181 -7.20 -11.91 -20.62
N TYR A 182 -7.95 -10.86 -20.91
CA TYR A 182 -9.12 -10.89 -21.76
C TYR A 182 -8.87 -10.11 -23.05
N ARG A 183 -9.49 -10.56 -24.14
CA ARG A 183 -9.58 -9.87 -25.43
C ARG A 183 -11.05 -9.62 -25.74
N ARG A 184 -11.39 -8.42 -26.17
CA ARG A 184 -12.72 -8.09 -26.69
C ARG A 184 -12.92 -8.71 -28.07
N ARG A 185 -14.08 -9.32 -28.29
CA ARG A 185 -14.47 -9.89 -29.59
C ARG A 185 -15.17 -8.86 -30.48
#